data_AF-A0A4R0K1R3-F1
#
_entry.id   AF-A0A4R0K1R3-F1
#
_cell.length_a   1.000
_cell.length_b   1.000
_cell.length_c   1.000
_cell.angle_alpha   90.00
_cell.angle_beta   90.00
_cell.angle_gamma   90.00
#
_symmetry.space_group_name_H-M   'P 1'
#
loop_
_entity.id
_entity.type
_entity.pdbx_description
1 polymer ?
#
loop_
_entity_poly.entity_id
_entity_poly.type
_entity_poly.pdbx_seq_one_letter_code
_entity_poly.pdbx_strand_id
1 'polypeptide(L)'
;MEGNEVLLHQLVTNLVQNAIRHNLATGGSATITVRAGQVVVRNTGPLLDPDQVRTLTEPFAKDRYGAGHGLGLALVARIVETHHGRLDLVRNPDGGLTVSVTLPEADLVGG
;
A
#
# COMPACT_ATOMS: atom_id res chain seq x y z
N MET A 1 -2.43 -12.20 18.63
CA MET A 1 -2.59 -12.79 17.28
C MET A 1 -1.20 -12.79 16.65
N GLU A 2 -0.70 -13.93 16.18
CA GLU A 2 0.58 -13.97 15.46
C GLU A 2 0.38 -13.51 14.00
N GLY A 3 1.31 -12.72 13.49
CA GLY A 3 1.28 -12.27 12.10
C GLY A 3 1.57 -13.43 11.14
N ASN A 4 0.80 -13.56 10.07
CA ASN A 4 1.07 -14.56 9.03
C ASN A 4 2.20 -14.06 8.11
N GLU A 5 3.40 -14.62 8.26
CA GLU A 5 4.61 -14.21 7.53
C GLU A 5 4.39 -14.15 6.01
N VAL A 6 3.74 -15.15 5.42
CA VAL A 6 3.47 -15.22 3.98
C VAL A 6 2.57 -14.06 3.54
N LEU A 7 1.52 -13.77 4.31
CA LEU A 7 0.63 -12.65 4.00
C LEU A 7 1.32 -11.31 4.20
N LEU A 8 2.14 -11.15 5.23
CA LEU A 8 2.89 -9.91 5.47
C LEU A 8 3.94 -9.67 4.38
N HIS A 9 4.65 -10.71 3.93
CA HIS A 9 5.55 -10.64 2.80
C HIS A 9 4.81 -10.21 1.51
N GLN A 10 3.64 -10.79 1.27
CA GLN A 10 2.79 -10.43 0.14
C GLN A 10 2.32 -8.98 0.24
N LEU A 11 1.92 -8.50 1.43
CA LEU A 11 1.53 -7.11 1.67
C LEU A 11 2.65 -6.15 1.27
N VAL A 12 3.86 -6.36 1.79
CA VAL A 12 5.01 -5.48 1.50
C VAL A 12 5.37 -5.53 0.02
N THR A 13 5.36 -6.72 -0.58
CA THR A 13 5.62 -6.89 -2.02
C THR A 13 4.64 -6.09 -2.87
N ASN A 14 3.35 -6.13 -2.54
CA ASN A 14 2.34 -5.38 -3.30
C ASN A 14 2.49 -3.87 -3.12
N LEU A 15 2.80 -3.39 -1.92
CA LEU A 15 3.07 -1.97 -1.68
C LEU A 15 4.24 -1.47 -2.51
N VAL A 16 5.37 -2.20 -2.49
CA VAL A 16 6.59 -1.81 -3.22
C VAL A 16 6.37 -1.90 -4.74
N GLN A 17 5.74 -2.96 -5.24
CA GLN A 17 5.43 -3.08 -6.67
C GLN A 17 4.46 -2.00 -7.14
N ASN A 18 3.48 -1.61 -6.31
CA ASN A 18 2.57 -0.51 -6.62
C ASN A 18 3.35 0.80 -6.72
N ALA A 19 4.20 1.09 -5.74
CA ALA A 19 5.03 2.29 -5.71
C ALA A 19 5.96 2.41 -6.92
N ILE A 20 6.60 1.31 -7.34
CA ILE A 20 7.48 1.29 -8.52
C ILE A 20 6.67 1.46 -9.81
N ARG A 21 5.57 0.71 -9.97
CA ARG A 21 4.75 0.73 -11.20
C ARG A 21 4.11 2.09 -11.45
N HIS A 22 3.70 2.77 -10.38
CA HIS A 22 3.03 4.08 -10.46
C HIS A 22 3.99 5.25 -10.28
N ASN A 23 5.30 4.99 -10.35
CA ASN A 23 6.31 6.03 -10.23
C ASN A 23 6.46 6.83 -11.52
N LEU A 24 7.15 7.97 -11.42
CA LEU A 24 7.66 8.67 -12.59
C LEU A 24 8.71 7.80 -13.29
N ALA A 25 8.62 7.71 -14.62
CA ALA A 25 9.55 6.92 -15.44
C ALA A 25 11.00 7.45 -15.40
N THR A 26 11.19 8.73 -15.10
CA THR A 26 12.51 9.37 -14.98
C THR A 26 12.50 10.31 -13.79
N GLY A 27 13.55 10.27 -12.97
CA GLY A 27 13.66 11.10 -11.76
C GLY A 27 12.70 10.73 -10.63
N GLY A 28 11.97 9.62 -10.74
CA GLY A 28 11.06 9.16 -9.71
C GLY A 28 11.78 8.56 -8.50
N SER A 29 11.14 8.63 -7.33
CA SER A 29 11.63 8.02 -6.09
C SER A 29 10.52 7.27 -5.37
N ALA A 30 10.92 6.25 -4.63
CA ALA A 30 10.06 5.53 -3.70
C ALA A 30 10.80 5.39 -2.37
N THR A 31 10.11 5.68 -1.27
CA THR A 31 10.65 5.65 0.09
C THR A 31 9.79 4.73 0.93
N ILE A 32 10.44 3.82 1.64
CA ILE A 32 9.81 2.89 2.58
C ILE A 32 10.27 3.30 3.97
N THR A 33 9.31 3.54 4.87
CA THR A 33 9.58 3.81 6.29
C THR A 33 8.91 2.72 7.11
N VAL A 34 9.67 2.05 7.96
CA VAL A 34 9.17 1.02 8.87
C VAL A 34 9.35 1.51 10.30
N ARG A 35 8.27 1.41 11.09
CA ARG A 35 8.23 1.64 12.54
C ARG A 35 7.54 0.46 13.21
N ALA A 36 7.56 0.40 14.54
CA ALA A 36 6.83 -0.62 15.28
C ALA A 36 5.35 -0.65 14.83
N GLY A 37 4.91 -1.79 14.31
CA GLY A 37 3.55 -1.98 13.80
C GLY A 37 3.17 -1.15 12.56
N GLN A 38 4.07 -0.41 11.92
CA GLN A 38 3.71 0.47 10.80
C GLN A 38 4.68 0.40 9.63
N VAL A 39 4.14 0.30 8.42
CA VAL A 39 4.87 0.42 7.15
C VAL A 39 4.24 1.53 6.32
N VAL A 40 5.06 2.51 5.93
CA VAL A 40 4.65 3.61 5.04
C VAL A 40 5.46 3.52 3.76
N VAL A 41 4.78 3.47 2.63
CA VAL A 41 5.39 3.51 1.30
C VAL A 41 4.93 4.76 0.59
N ARG A 42 5.87 5.65 0.27
CA ARG A 42 5.63 6.87 -0.49
C ARG A 42 6.33 6.78 -1.84
N ASN A 43 5.64 7.10 -2.93
CA ASN A 43 6.26 7.26 -4.24
C ASN A 43 5.93 8.63 -4.86
N THR A 44 6.82 9.10 -5.74
CA THR A 44 6.45 10.12 -6.73
C THR A 44 5.58 9.49 -7.81
N GLY A 45 4.97 10.29 -8.67
CA GLY A 45 4.11 9.80 -9.74
C GLY A 45 3.29 10.94 -10.32
N PRO A 46 2.38 10.65 -11.27
CA PRO A 46 1.44 11.65 -11.76
C PRO A 46 0.53 12.16 -10.61
N LEU A 47 -0.06 13.34 -10.81
CA LEU A 47 -1.10 13.83 -9.93
C LEU A 47 -2.31 12.90 -9.99
N LEU A 48 -2.79 12.51 -8.81
CA LEU A 48 -4.00 11.70 -8.66
C LEU A 48 -5.20 12.59 -8.41
N ASP A 49 -6.29 12.29 -9.08
CA ASP A 49 -7.60 12.87 -8.79
C ASP A 49 -8.05 12.41 -7.38
N PRO A 50 -8.57 13.30 -6.52
CA PRO A 50 -9.13 12.92 -5.23
C PRO A 50 -10.12 11.73 -5.29
N ASP A 51 -10.94 11.64 -6.34
CA ASP A 51 -11.93 10.57 -6.50
C ASP A 51 -11.28 9.24 -6.90
N GLN A 52 -10.14 9.29 -7.60
CA GLN A 52 -9.38 8.08 -7.96
C GLN A 52 -8.82 7.36 -6.73
N VAL A 53 -8.37 8.11 -5.71
CA VAL A 53 -7.75 7.51 -4.51
C VAL A 53 -8.72 6.60 -3.78
N ARG A 54 -10.00 6.97 -3.73
CA ARG A 54 -11.06 6.21 -3.05
C ARG A 54 -11.31 4.85 -3.71
N THR A 55 -11.17 4.78 -5.02
CA THR A 55 -11.41 3.54 -5.79
C THR A 55 -10.18 2.64 -5.86
N LEU A 56 -9.00 3.08 -5.38
CA LEU A 56 -7.75 2.30 -5.51
C LEU A 56 -7.75 0.98 -4.74
N THR A 57 -8.55 0.88 -3.67
CA THR A 57 -8.71 -0.33 -2.86
C THR A 57 -9.89 -1.19 -3.31
N GLU A 58 -10.71 -0.71 -4.24
CA GLU A 58 -11.84 -1.47 -4.77
C GLU A 58 -11.35 -2.58 -5.70
N PRO A 59 -11.81 -3.83 -5.51
CA PRO A 59 -11.54 -4.91 -6.45
C PRO A 59 -11.98 -4.50 -7.87
N PHE A 60 -11.16 -4.81 -8.88
CA PHE A 60 -11.47 -4.61 -10.31
C PHE A 60 -11.53 -3.16 -10.83
N ALA A 61 -11.12 -2.14 -10.07
CA ALA A 61 -11.14 -0.74 -10.52
C ALA A 61 -10.26 -0.42 -11.77
N LYS A 62 -9.47 -1.37 -12.28
CA LYS A 62 -8.46 -1.15 -13.34
C LYS A 62 -8.70 -1.87 -14.68
N ASP A 63 -9.94 -2.13 -15.07
CA ASP A 63 -10.21 -2.70 -16.40
C ASP A 63 -10.19 -1.67 -17.56
N ARG A 64 -9.72 -0.42 -17.34
CA ARG A 64 -9.72 0.64 -18.37
C ARG A 64 -8.34 1.14 -18.86
N TYR A 65 -7.22 0.76 -18.23
CA TYR A 65 -5.89 1.31 -18.57
C TYR A 65 -4.80 0.24 -18.56
N GLY A 66 -4.95 -0.76 -19.43
CA GLY A 66 -4.09 -1.94 -19.55
C GLY A 66 -2.63 -1.76 -19.12
N ALA A 67 -2.29 -2.29 -17.93
CA ALA A 67 -0.97 -2.76 -17.50
C ALA A 67 -1.05 -3.25 -16.04
N GLY A 68 -1.61 -4.45 -15.86
CA GLY A 68 -1.53 -5.23 -14.63
C GLY A 68 -2.74 -5.11 -13.71
N HIS A 69 -3.22 -6.28 -13.30
CA HIS A 69 -4.33 -6.52 -12.39
C HIS A 69 -4.34 -5.48 -11.25
N GLY A 70 -5.37 -4.62 -11.19
CA GLY A 70 -5.58 -3.66 -10.10
C GLY A 70 -5.82 -4.29 -8.72
N LEU A 71 -5.35 -5.52 -8.52
CA LEU A 71 -5.49 -6.34 -7.34
C LEU A 71 -4.48 -5.98 -6.26
N GLY A 72 -3.40 -5.25 -6.57
CA GLY A 72 -2.30 -5.03 -5.62
C GLY A 72 -2.74 -4.33 -4.33
N LEU A 73 -3.41 -3.18 -4.42
CA LEU A 73 -3.90 -2.45 -3.24
C LEU A 73 -5.17 -3.08 -2.64
N ALA A 74 -6.01 -3.74 -3.45
CA ALA A 74 -7.14 -4.52 -2.95
C ALA A 74 -6.67 -5.72 -2.09
N LEU A 75 -5.59 -6.40 -2.49
CA LEU A 75 -4.98 -7.48 -1.71
C LEU A 75 -4.33 -6.94 -0.44
N VAL A 76 -3.64 -5.79 -0.51
CA VAL A 76 -3.14 -5.10 0.70
C VAL A 76 -4.30 -4.83 1.66
N ALA A 77 -5.40 -4.24 1.19
CA ALA A 77 -6.59 -3.98 2.02
C ALA A 77 -7.10 -5.25 2.69
N ARG A 78 -7.24 -6.35 1.93
CA ARG A 78 -7.68 -7.64 2.48
C ARG A 78 -6.73 -8.21 3.54
N ILE A 79 -5.41 -8.11 3.32
CA ILE A 79 -4.42 -8.59 4.29
C ILE A 79 -4.47 -7.75 5.56
N VAL A 80 -4.59 -6.42 5.43
CA VAL A 80 -4.72 -5.50 6.56
C VAL A 80 -5.98 -5.81 7.38
N GLU A 81 -7.13 -5.99 6.72
CA GLU A 81 -8.39 -6.40 7.36
C GLU A 81 -8.22 -7.72 8.13
N THR A 82 -7.58 -8.72 7.50
CA THR A 82 -7.33 -10.04 8.11
C THR A 82 -6.50 -9.92 9.40
N HIS A 83 -5.60 -8.94 9.48
CA HIS A 83 -4.78 -8.69 10.67
C HIS A 83 -5.34 -7.59 11.58
N HIS A 84 -6.60 -7.16 11.38
CA HIS A 84 -7.25 -6.09 12.13
C HIS A 84 -6.46 -4.77 12.13
N GLY A 85 -5.72 -4.51 11.06
CA GLY A 85 -4.97 -3.28 10.88
C GLY A 85 -5.78 -2.14 10.26
N ARG A 86 -5.08 -1.06 9.96
CA ARG A 86 -5.57 0.13 9.26
C ARG A 86 -4.75 0.38 8.00
N LEU A 87 -5.43 0.72 6.92
CA LEU A 87 -4.84 1.12 5.65
C LEU A 87 -5.30 2.55 5.33
N ASP A 88 -4.34 3.46 5.11
CA ASP A 88 -4.60 4.84 4.70
C ASP A 88 -3.88 5.14 3.38
N LEU A 89 -4.59 5.80 2.45
CA LEU A 89 -4.05 6.21 1.15
C LEU A 89 -4.19 7.73 1.01
N VAL A 90 -3.09 8.41 0.72
CA VAL A 90 -3.05 9.87 0.60
C VAL A 90 -2.32 10.24 -0.69
N ARG A 91 -2.97 11.03 -1.56
CA ARG A 91 -2.27 11.63 -2.70
C ARG A 91 -1.23 12.63 -2.22
N ASN A 92 -0.08 12.65 -2.86
CA ASN A 92 0.96 13.62 -2.52
C ASN A 92 0.70 14.95 -3.25
N PRO A 93 0.98 16.12 -2.63
CA PRO A 93 0.80 17.42 -3.26
C PRO A 93 1.55 17.56 -4.60
N ASP A 94 2.76 16.99 -4.67
CA ASP A 94 3.64 17.04 -5.84
C ASP A 94 3.47 15.83 -6.77
N GLY A 95 2.45 14.99 -6.54
CA GLY A 95 2.17 13.79 -7.32
C GLY A 95 2.67 12.48 -6.72
N GLY A 96 2.01 11.39 -7.13
CA GLY A 96 2.16 10.06 -6.55
C GLY A 96 1.29 9.82 -5.33
N LEU A 97 1.60 8.75 -4.60
CA LEU A 97 0.78 8.23 -3.50
C LEU A 97 1.65 7.99 -2.26
N THR A 98 1.05 8.15 -1.09
CA THR A 98 1.56 7.64 0.19
C THR A 98 0.55 6.62 0.71
N VAL A 99 1.02 5.40 0.93
CA VAL A 99 0.23 4.29 1.47
C VAL A 99 0.79 3.94 2.84
N SER A 100 -0.06 3.99 3.85
CA SER A 100 0.29 3.68 5.24
C SER A 100 -0.49 2.46 5.70
N VAL A 101 0.24 1.44 6.16
CA VAL A 101 -0.33 0.26 6.82
C VAL A 101 0.08 0.30 8.27
N THR A 102 -0.91 0.23 9.17
CA THR A 102 -0.69 0.07 10.60
C THR A 102 -1.31 -1.25 11.04
N LEU A 103 -0.53 -2.12 11.67
CA LEU A 103 -0.95 -3.40 12.23
C LEU A 103 -0.95 -3.29 13.76
N PRO A 104 -1.79 -4.05 14.46
CA PRO A 104 -1.70 -4.17 15.91
C PRO A 104 -0.27 -4.58 16.31
N GLU A 105 0.26 -3.99 17.38
CA GLU A 105 1.51 -4.47 17.95
C GLU A 105 1.32 -5.91 18.40
N ALA A 106 2.33 -6.76 18.19
CA ALA A 106 2.30 -8.08 18.78
C ALA A 106 2.24 -7.90 20.30
N ASP A 107 1.28 -8.56 20.95
CA ASP A 107 1.35 -8.75 22.40
C ASP A 107 2.67 -9.46 22.66
N LEU A 108 3.67 -8.70 23.12
CA LEU A 108 4.86 -9.26 23.73
C LEU A 108 4.38 -9.84 25.07
N VAL A 109 3.77 -11.02 25.02
CA VAL A 109 3.55 -11.82 26.23
C VAL A 109 4.97 -12.09 26.76
N GLY A 110 5.29 -11.38 27.85
CA GLY A 110 6.63 -11.32 28.40
C GLY A 110 7.16 -12.65 28.94
N GLY A 111 8.50 -12.66 29.04
CA GLY A 111 9.39 -13.42 29.93
C GLY A 111 8.87 -14.58 30.77
#